data_AF-A0A1Y5FW55-F1
#
_entry.id   AF-A0A1Y5FW55-F1
#
_cell.length_a   1.000
_cell.length_b   1.000
_cell.length_c   1.000
_cell.angle_alpha   90.00
_cell.angle_beta   90.00
_cell.angle_gamma   90.00
#
_symmetry.space_group_name_H-M   'P 1'
#
loop_
_entity.id
_entity.type
_entity.pdbx_description
1 polymer ?
#
loop_
_entity_poly.entity_id
_entity_poly.type
_entity_poly.pdbx_seq_one_letter_code
_entity_poly.pdbx_strand_id
1 'polypeptide(L)'
;MGSASGQTQLITEQPTSVFPLAGTASSETPASSIEAETITSGGIQVNSLGGLDLDTIGTLALGQGGLGYDMWRQSSLQDVYALVSQMPVRYSSSVANSLARRLLLSSAGRPLDDKPLKGEQSLLFLRLEKLAELGAYTDLENLFQRVPSRSDTEQQARLRSDSLLMTGKTTEACRVIQNMSASGRDSYWTQAMIYCHLLNKQVDQALLGLDLLRETGAVADPLFDELVLAASGVEVKFSGNSAGSVEPLHWALSRVSNSLLPVELDNFLNSGVRILLIASEDYPLERRIFAAEDTISSGEIDASNLVNLYSRYEFEPEEIDSVVGGQINREGAEARALFLQAAQLQSVPAARAEIIKAALDHAESDGLGLLMTRVIASLVNEIPPSADLAWFALPAGRTLYVTGRSQRADAWLLLARQYMLSERTAAASLTGLWPYARLSGLEGGERYGTLKGWASAQSDIGPEVLNQQLVMLRSCLQALGESARLSWGELASLEIVTPGLAPSAALLYALKDAQNGDRLAEIVLLSLIILGEEGPDDTHSLALGSVIEALYSAGLQDEARALAVEATVLSGI
;
A
#
# COMPACT_ATOMS: atom_id res chain seq x y z
N MET A 1 -36.68 -54.99 -13.58
CA MET A 1 -36.03 -55.97 -12.69
C MET A 1 -34.72 -55.32 -12.26
N GLY A 2 -34.39 -55.00 -11.03
CA GLY A 2 -34.88 -55.34 -9.70
C GLY A 2 -33.81 -54.77 -8.77
N SER A 3 -34.20 -53.86 -7.90
CA SER A 3 -33.43 -53.17 -6.87
C SER A 3 -33.00 -54.09 -5.71
N ALA A 4 -31.86 -53.79 -5.06
CA ALA A 4 -31.54 -54.02 -3.63
C ALA A 4 -30.07 -53.64 -3.41
N SER A 5 -29.63 -52.72 -2.53
CA SER A 5 -29.96 -52.40 -1.13
C SER A 5 -29.63 -53.51 -0.12
N GLY A 6 -28.73 -53.21 0.82
CA GLY A 6 -28.39 -54.01 2.00
C GLY A 6 -27.02 -53.55 2.52
N GLN A 7 -26.85 -52.55 3.38
CA GLN A 7 -27.33 -52.34 4.75
C GLN A 7 -26.84 -53.38 5.78
N THR A 8 -26.07 -52.84 6.75
CA THR A 8 -26.07 -53.14 8.19
C THR A 8 -25.11 -54.23 8.69
N GLN A 9 -24.17 -53.83 9.58
CA GLN A 9 -24.22 -54.23 11.00
C GLN A 9 -23.22 -53.46 11.89
N LEU A 10 -23.78 -52.88 12.96
CA LEU A 10 -23.12 -52.38 14.16
C LEU A 10 -22.73 -53.55 15.07
N ILE A 11 -21.63 -53.40 15.82
CA ILE A 11 -21.40 -54.12 17.07
C ILE A 11 -21.07 -53.10 18.17
N THR A 12 -21.84 -53.22 19.24
CA THR A 12 -21.81 -52.53 20.54
C THR A 12 -20.82 -53.18 21.52
N GLU A 13 -20.19 -52.39 22.40
CA GLU A 13 -20.28 -52.47 23.88
C GLU A 13 -19.09 -51.75 24.59
N GLN A 14 -19.42 -51.13 25.74
CA GLN A 14 -18.63 -50.22 26.59
C GLN A 14 -17.87 -50.99 27.73
N PRO A 15 -17.65 -50.46 28.96
CA PRO A 15 -16.55 -49.61 29.47
C PRO A 15 -15.85 -50.19 30.74
N THR A 16 -14.77 -49.57 31.27
CA THR A 16 -14.39 -49.58 32.73
C THR A 16 -13.15 -48.68 33.01
N SER A 17 -13.31 -47.52 33.69
CA SER A 17 -12.93 -47.16 35.09
C SER A 17 -11.43 -47.29 35.47
N VAL A 18 -10.65 -46.21 35.67
CA VAL A 18 -10.49 -45.32 36.87
C VAL A 18 -9.97 -46.02 38.14
N PHE A 19 -8.81 -45.59 38.68
CA PHE A 19 -8.56 -45.15 40.09
C PHE A 19 -7.04 -44.88 40.43
N PRO A 20 -6.67 -44.26 41.58
CA PRO A 20 -5.73 -43.13 41.68
C PRO A 20 -4.59 -43.34 42.72
N LEU A 21 -3.85 -42.28 43.12
CA LEU A 21 -3.69 -41.84 44.53
C LEU A 21 -2.66 -40.70 44.71
N ALA A 22 -3.02 -39.77 45.59
CA ALA A 22 -2.24 -38.63 46.06
C ALA A 22 -1.44 -38.96 47.34
N GLY A 23 -0.47 -38.09 47.71
CA GLY A 23 0.13 -38.10 49.04
C GLY A 23 1.29 -37.10 49.23
N THR A 24 1.03 -36.09 50.04
CA THR A 24 1.84 -34.91 50.45
C THR A 24 3.05 -35.20 51.35
N ALA A 25 4.06 -34.32 51.34
CA ALA A 25 4.83 -33.94 52.54
C ALA A 25 5.53 -32.57 52.38
N SER A 26 5.34 -31.70 53.37
CA SER A 26 6.00 -30.41 53.60
C SER A 26 7.35 -30.59 54.32
N SER A 27 8.30 -29.67 54.12
CA SER A 27 9.47 -29.49 55.02
C SER A 27 9.97 -28.04 54.97
N GLU A 28 10.13 -27.43 56.14
CA GLU A 28 10.68 -26.09 56.39
C GLU A 28 12.22 -26.08 56.43
N THR A 29 12.83 -25.03 55.82
CA THR A 29 14.10 -24.26 56.08
C THR A 29 15.39 -24.93 56.63
N PRO A 30 16.61 -24.49 56.21
CA PRO A 30 17.10 -23.13 56.47
C PRO A 30 17.87 -22.44 55.32
N ALA A 31 17.88 -21.11 55.38
CA ALA A 31 18.81 -20.27 54.64
C ALA A 31 20.26 -20.56 55.07
N SER A 32 21.10 -20.95 54.12
CA SER A 32 22.55 -20.96 54.27
C SER A 32 23.16 -20.36 53.01
N SER A 33 23.73 -19.17 53.16
CA SER A 33 24.60 -18.53 52.19
C SER A 33 25.88 -19.35 52.07
N ILE A 34 26.06 -20.02 50.94
CA ILE A 34 27.33 -20.62 50.55
C ILE A 34 27.96 -19.69 49.52
N GLU A 35 29.08 -19.06 49.88
CA GLU A 35 29.97 -18.37 48.95
C GLU A 35 30.40 -19.35 47.86
N ALA A 36 30.13 -19.01 46.60
CA ALA A 36 30.57 -19.79 45.46
C ALA A 36 32.05 -19.48 45.17
N GLU A 37 32.94 -20.39 45.57
CA GLU A 37 34.25 -20.52 44.95
C GLU A 37 34.07 -20.95 43.49
N THR A 38 34.65 -20.16 42.59
CA THR A 38 34.66 -20.41 41.14
C THR A 38 35.61 -21.55 40.80
N ILE A 39 35.06 -22.74 40.53
CA ILE A 39 35.79 -23.80 39.81
C ILE A 39 35.46 -23.69 38.33
N THR A 40 36.45 -23.26 37.55
CA THR A 40 36.38 -23.19 36.09
C THR A 40 36.72 -24.55 35.47
N SER A 41 35.71 -25.23 34.93
CA SER A 41 35.94 -26.22 33.87
C SER A 41 34.76 -26.28 32.91
N GLY A 42 35.01 -25.95 31.63
CA GLY A 42 34.19 -26.36 30.49
C GLY A 42 32.76 -25.83 30.45
N GLY A 43 32.58 -24.52 30.30
CA GLY A 43 31.27 -23.90 30.12
C GLY A 43 30.63 -24.25 28.78
N ILE A 44 29.61 -25.10 28.80
CA ILE A 44 28.45 -24.87 27.95
C ILE A 44 27.78 -23.63 28.54
N GLN A 45 27.95 -22.48 27.88
CA GLN A 45 27.12 -21.32 28.14
C GLN A 45 25.70 -21.68 27.71
N VAL A 46 24.89 -22.13 28.67
CA VAL A 46 23.44 -22.01 28.54
C VAL A 46 23.16 -20.52 28.69
N ASN A 47 23.14 -19.81 27.57
CA ASN A 47 22.45 -18.51 27.54
C ASN A 47 21.04 -18.81 28.02
N SER A 48 20.64 -18.19 29.13
CA SER A 48 19.22 -18.07 29.47
C SER A 48 18.53 -17.64 28.18
N LEU A 49 17.55 -18.41 27.70
CA LEU A 49 16.68 -17.99 26.60
C LEU A 49 16.10 -16.64 27.03
N GLY A 50 16.72 -15.55 26.54
CA GLY A 50 16.24 -14.20 26.77
C GLY A 50 14.79 -14.13 26.30
N GLY A 51 13.98 -13.30 26.97
CA GLY A 51 12.60 -13.08 26.55
C GLY A 51 12.54 -12.81 25.04
N LEU A 52 11.45 -13.24 24.40
CA LEU A 52 11.23 -12.99 22.97
C LEU A 52 11.48 -11.50 22.66
N ASP A 53 12.45 -11.23 21.79
CA ASP A 53 12.68 -9.88 21.27
C ASP A 53 11.53 -9.56 20.31
N LEU A 54 10.58 -8.76 20.79
CA LEU A 54 9.35 -8.45 20.08
C LEU A 54 9.60 -7.66 18.79
N ASP A 55 10.74 -6.98 18.68
CA ASP A 55 11.12 -6.24 17.46
C ASP A 55 11.38 -7.18 16.28
N THR A 56 11.59 -8.48 16.53
CA THR A 56 11.81 -9.49 15.48
C THR A 56 10.53 -9.99 14.82
N ILE A 57 9.38 -9.70 15.44
CA ILE A 57 8.08 -10.16 14.97
C ILE A 57 7.77 -9.49 13.62
N GLY A 58 7.28 -10.28 12.68
CA GLY A 58 6.82 -9.82 11.36
C GLY A 58 5.89 -10.84 10.75
N THR A 59 5.19 -10.46 9.68
CA THR A 59 4.30 -11.34 8.91
C THR A 59 4.92 -11.87 7.64
N LEU A 60 5.96 -11.19 7.10
CA LEU A 60 6.62 -11.53 5.85
C LEU A 60 8.03 -12.09 6.08
N ALA A 61 8.23 -13.36 5.72
CA ALA A 61 9.56 -13.96 5.58
C ALA A 61 10.14 -13.69 4.18
N LEU A 62 11.45 -13.88 3.97
CA LEU A 62 12.12 -13.63 2.67
C LEU A 62 11.39 -14.29 1.48
N GLY A 63 11.02 -15.56 1.60
CA GLY A 63 10.31 -16.31 0.54
C GLY A 63 8.83 -15.93 0.35
N GLN A 64 8.30 -15.05 1.19
CA GLN A 64 6.94 -14.51 1.12
C GLN A 64 6.95 -13.01 0.75
N GLY A 65 8.06 -12.52 0.19
CA GLY A 65 8.23 -11.11 -0.13
C GLY A 65 8.71 -10.26 1.03
N GLY A 66 9.26 -10.81 2.11
CA GLY A 66 9.98 -10.02 3.13
C GLY A 66 11.35 -9.56 2.63
N LEU A 67 12.02 -8.71 3.41
CA LEU A 67 13.39 -8.22 3.14
C LEU A 67 14.49 -9.10 3.76
N GLY A 68 14.10 -10.16 4.48
CA GLY A 68 15.01 -11.12 5.09
C GLY A 68 15.41 -10.77 6.52
N TYR A 69 15.88 -11.79 7.26
CA TYR A 69 16.20 -11.64 8.68
C TYR A 69 17.34 -10.63 8.92
N ASP A 70 18.33 -10.58 8.04
CA ASP A 70 19.49 -9.71 8.16
C ASP A 70 19.27 -8.29 7.56
N MET A 71 18.02 -7.88 7.29
CA MET A 71 17.74 -6.61 6.58
C MET A 71 18.31 -5.35 7.27
N TRP A 72 18.47 -5.39 8.61
CA TRP A 72 19.04 -4.31 9.44
C TRP A 72 20.53 -4.48 9.73
N ARG A 73 21.22 -5.39 9.03
CA ARG A 73 22.65 -5.61 9.20
C ARG A 73 23.41 -4.28 9.06
N GLN A 74 24.26 -3.98 10.05
CA GLN A 74 25.06 -2.76 10.14
C GLN A 74 24.27 -1.45 10.33
N SER A 75 22.94 -1.48 10.52
CA SER A 75 22.14 -0.30 10.85
C SER A 75 22.04 -0.11 12.37
N SER A 76 22.19 1.13 12.84
CA SER A 76 21.99 1.50 14.25
C SER A 76 20.50 1.55 14.61
N LEU A 77 20.13 1.01 15.77
CA LEU A 77 18.75 1.02 16.26
C LEU A 77 18.18 2.44 16.39
N GLN A 78 18.99 3.39 16.87
CA GLN A 78 18.55 4.77 17.05
C GLN A 78 18.28 5.46 15.70
N ASP A 79 19.14 5.22 14.72
CA ASP A 79 19.02 5.83 13.39
C ASP A 79 17.82 5.21 12.65
N VAL A 80 17.63 3.90 12.73
CA VAL A 80 16.45 3.21 12.19
C VAL A 80 15.17 3.76 12.80
N TYR A 81 15.11 3.90 14.13
CA TYR A 81 13.93 4.47 14.79
C TYR A 81 13.63 5.89 14.29
N ALA A 82 14.65 6.76 14.24
CA ALA A 82 14.50 8.14 13.79
C ALA A 82 14.05 8.26 12.33
N LEU A 83 14.53 7.36 11.46
CA LEU A 83 14.13 7.31 10.05
C LEU A 83 12.71 6.75 9.88
N VAL A 84 12.34 5.68 10.58
CA VAL A 84 10.97 5.13 10.50
C VAL A 84 9.95 6.16 10.98
N SER A 85 10.28 6.97 12.01
CA SER A 85 9.41 8.06 12.47
C SER A 85 9.15 9.13 11.39
N GLN A 86 10.06 9.29 10.43
CA GLN A 86 9.94 10.26 9.33
C GLN A 86 9.22 9.68 8.11
N MET A 87 8.79 8.42 8.13
CA MET A 87 8.05 7.85 7.01
C MET A 87 6.75 8.64 6.76
N PRO A 88 6.46 8.98 5.48
CA PRO A 88 5.16 9.47 5.05
C PRO A 88 3.99 8.61 5.53
N VAL A 89 2.83 9.25 5.74
CA VAL A 89 1.58 8.58 6.13
C VAL A 89 0.82 8.02 4.92
N ARG A 90 1.15 8.51 3.71
CA ARG A 90 0.62 8.07 2.43
C ARG A 90 1.73 8.10 1.36
N TYR A 91 1.58 7.33 0.31
CA TYR A 91 2.44 7.38 -0.87
C TYR A 91 1.58 7.40 -2.13
N SER A 92 1.78 8.36 -3.02
CA SER A 92 1.15 8.38 -4.35
C SER A 92 1.73 7.29 -5.27
N SER A 93 2.98 6.87 -5.04
CA SER A 93 3.61 5.77 -5.77
C SER A 93 3.19 4.41 -5.23
N SER A 94 2.67 3.59 -6.13
CA SER A 94 2.31 2.20 -5.83
C SER A 94 3.51 1.36 -5.42
N VAL A 95 4.67 1.61 -6.03
CA VAL A 95 5.94 0.93 -5.70
C VAL A 95 6.40 1.34 -4.30
N ALA A 96 6.35 2.63 -3.98
CA ALA A 96 6.71 3.14 -2.66
C ALA A 96 5.79 2.60 -1.56
N ASN A 97 4.47 2.60 -1.78
CA ASN A 97 3.50 2.03 -0.84
C ASN A 97 3.79 0.54 -0.55
N SER A 98 4.01 -0.24 -1.61
CA SER A 98 4.37 -1.66 -1.51
C SER A 98 5.66 -1.88 -0.73
N LEU A 99 6.71 -1.09 -1.01
CA LEU A 99 7.98 -1.14 -0.28
C LEU A 99 7.83 -0.74 1.19
N ALA A 100 7.01 0.27 1.50
CA ALA A 100 6.73 0.70 2.87
C ALA A 100 6.05 -0.42 3.67
N ARG A 101 4.99 -1.04 3.12
CA ARG A 101 4.34 -2.19 3.76
C ARG A 101 5.30 -3.37 3.91
N ARG A 102 6.08 -3.68 2.87
CA ARG A 102 7.10 -4.74 2.89
C ARG A 102 8.14 -4.53 3.99
N LEU A 103 8.64 -3.30 4.14
CA LEU A 103 9.58 -2.92 5.19
C LEU A 103 8.97 -3.12 6.59
N LEU A 104 7.77 -2.60 6.81
CA LEU A 104 7.09 -2.62 8.11
C LEU A 104 6.63 -4.02 8.52
N LEU A 105 6.38 -4.93 7.57
CA LEU A 105 5.86 -6.29 7.84
C LEU A 105 6.93 -7.38 7.84
N SER A 106 8.16 -7.07 7.42
CA SER A 106 9.24 -8.06 7.37
C SER A 106 9.61 -8.59 8.77
N SER A 107 9.81 -9.91 8.86
CA SER A 107 10.46 -10.53 10.02
C SER A 107 11.96 -10.32 9.93
N ALA A 108 12.54 -9.66 10.93
CA ALA A 108 13.92 -9.20 10.90
C ALA A 108 14.62 -9.41 12.25
N GLY A 109 15.93 -9.62 12.25
CA GLY A 109 16.73 -9.42 13.46
C GLY A 109 16.69 -7.94 13.85
N ARG A 110 16.73 -7.66 15.15
CA ARG A 110 16.80 -6.29 15.65
C ARG A 110 18.04 -5.57 15.10
N PRO A 111 17.96 -4.27 14.76
CA PRO A 111 19.13 -3.47 14.42
C PRO A 111 20.21 -3.51 15.51
N LEU A 112 21.41 -3.06 15.17
CA LEU A 112 22.52 -2.99 16.14
C LEU A 112 22.15 -2.05 17.30
N ASP A 113 22.17 -2.59 18.52
CA ASP A 113 21.90 -1.84 19.75
C ASP A 113 23.16 -1.13 20.25
N ASP A 114 23.85 -0.42 19.35
CA ASP A 114 25.04 0.38 19.66
C ASP A 114 24.69 1.65 20.45
N LYS A 115 23.48 2.15 20.23
CA LYS A 115 22.85 3.23 20.99
C LYS A 115 21.42 2.83 21.34
N PRO A 116 21.12 2.56 22.61
CA PRO A 116 19.78 2.14 23.00
C PRO A 116 18.77 3.25 22.80
N LEU A 117 17.53 2.85 22.52
CA LEU A 117 16.39 3.74 22.45
C LEU A 117 16.17 4.45 23.80
N LYS A 118 15.62 5.66 23.75
CA LYS A 118 15.41 6.50 24.93
C LYS A 118 14.01 6.30 25.49
N GLY A 119 13.90 6.15 26.81
CA GLY A 119 12.60 6.11 27.50
C GLY A 119 11.73 4.94 27.06
N GLU A 120 10.49 5.23 26.66
CA GLU A 120 9.47 4.23 26.28
C GLU A 120 9.45 3.95 24.75
N GLN A 121 10.46 4.41 24.01
CA GLN A 121 10.57 4.18 22.57
C GLN A 121 10.64 2.68 22.24
N SER A 122 9.82 2.24 21.30
CA SER A 122 9.75 0.84 20.83
C SER A 122 9.67 0.80 19.31
N LEU A 123 10.57 0.05 18.68
CA LEU A 123 10.58 -0.13 17.23
C LEU A 123 9.35 -0.91 16.77
N LEU A 124 8.94 -1.95 17.49
CA LEU A 124 7.67 -2.64 17.23
C LEU A 124 6.48 -1.68 17.27
N PHE A 125 6.36 -0.86 18.33
CA PHE A 125 5.26 0.13 18.40
C PHE A 125 5.24 1.03 17.18
N LEU A 126 6.39 1.58 16.80
CA LEU A 126 6.51 2.47 15.66
C LEU A 126 6.11 1.78 14.34
N ARG A 127 6.44 0.49 14.17
CA ARG A 127 5.97 -0.29 13.01
C ARG A 127 4.45 -0.46 12.99
N LEU A 128 3.84 -0.72 14.16
CA LEU A 128 2.39 -0.86 14.30
C LEU A 128 1.69 0.47 13.99
N GLU A 129 2.23 1.58 14.48
CA GLU A 129 1.73 2.93 14.24
C GLU A 129 1.79 3.28 12.74
N LYS A 130 2.93 3.08 12.08
CA LYS A 130 3.06 3.32 10.63
C LYS A 130 2.14 2.47 9.77
N LEU A 131 1.84 1.22 10.17
CA LEU A 131 0.84 0.40 9.48
C LEU A 131 -0.59 0.94 9.66
N ALA A 132 -0.91 1.49 10.83
CA ALA A 132 -2.20 2.12 11.07
C ALA A 132 -2.36 3.41 10.26
N GLU A 133 -1.32 4.25 10.19
CA GLU A 133 -1.28 5.47 9.38
C GLU A 133 -1.50 5.17 7.89
N LEU A 134 -0.88 4.10 7.38
CA LEU A 134 -1.09 3.60 6.01
C LEU A 134 -2.47 2.96 5.79
N GLY A 135 -3.35 2.92 6.80
CA GLY A 135 -4.66 2.29 6.72
C GLY A 135 -4.64 0.76 6.61
N ALA A 136 -3.47 0.12 6.81
CA ALA A 136 -3.24 -1.31 6.61
C ALA A 136 -3.74 -2.16 7.80
N TYR A 137 -4.98 -1.93 8.26
CA TYR A 137 -5.52 -2.55 9.48
C TYR A 137 -5.62 -4.08 9.42
N THR A 138 -5.77 -4.66 8.22
CA THR A 138 -5.72 -6.12 8.06
C THR A 138 -4.31 -6.67 8.34
N ASP A 139 -3.28 -5.99 7.85
CA ASP A 139 -1.89 -6.37 8.13
C ASP A 139 -1.53 -6.14 9.59
N LEU A 140 -1.98 -5.01 10.14
CA LEU A 140 -1.80 -4.65 11.54
C LEU A 140 -2.40 -5.71 12.47
N GLU A 141 -3.62 -6.15 12.20
CA GLU A 141 -4.27 -7.22 12.97
C GLU A 141 -3.54 -8.56 12.81
N ASN A 142 -3.08 -8.90 11.61
CA ASN A 142 -2.28 -10.11 11.38
C ASN A 142 -0.94 -10.07 12.12
N LEU A 143 -0.34 -8.89 12.27
CA LEU A 143 0.88 -8.70 13.07
C LEU A 143 0.58 -8.81 14.57
N PHE A 144 -0.51 -8.19 15.04
CA PHE A 144 -0.95 -8.27 16.44
C PHE A 144 -1.28 -9.68 16.92
N GLN A 145 -1.71 -10.58 16.03
CA GLN A 145 -1.89 -12.00 16.36
C GLN A 145 -0.58 -12.71 16.75
N ARG A 146 0.57 -12.15 16.36
CA ARG A 146 1.91 -12.65 16.70
C ARG A 146 2.53 -11.93 17.91
N VAL A 147 1.99 -10.77 18.29
CA VAL A 147 2.45 -9.96 19.42
C VAL A 147 1.65 -10.30 20.68
N PRO A 148 2.28 -10.75 21.79
CA PRO A 148 1.58 -11.04 23.02
C PRO A 148 0.84 -9.82 23.59
N SER A 149 -0.47 -9.91 23.78
CA SER A 149 -1.29 -8.77 24.26
C SER A 149 -1.05 -8.38 25.72
N ARG A 150 -0.36 -9.21 26.51
CA ARG A 150 -0.08 -8.94 27.93
C ARG A 150 1.00 -7.89 28.14
N SER A 151 1.80 -7.61 27.11
CA SER A 151 2.89 -6.63 27.13
C SER A 151 2.54 -5.33 26.43
N ASP A 152 1.29 -5.14 26.01
CA ASP A 152 0.87 -3.94 25.29
C ASP A 152 1.01 -2.71 26.20
N THR A 153 1.64 -1.66 25.69
CA THR A 153 1.52 -0.31 26.25
C THR A 153 0.10 0.23 26.00
N GLU A 154 -0.26 1.35 26.64
CA GLU A 154 -1.54 2.01 26.37
C GLU A 154 -1.72 2.31 24.87
N GLN A 155 -0.70 2.85 24.21
CA GLN A 155 -0.75 3.16 22.78
C GLN A 155 -0.85 1.90 21.91
N GLN A 156 -0.13 0.82 22.26
CA GLN A 156 -0.25 -0.46 21.55
C GLN A 156 -1.65 -1.07 21.69
N ALA A 157 -2.23 -1.00 22.90
CA ALA A 157 -3.58 -1.49 23.15
C ALA A 157 -4.63 -0.70 22.33
N ARG A 158 -4.43 0.61 22.16
CA ARG A 158 -5.29 1.44 21.29
C ARG A 158 -5.21 0.97 19.83
N LEU A 159 -4.00 0.84 19.28
CA LEU A 159 -3.81 0.33 17.92
C LEU A 159 -4.40 -1.09 17.73
N ARG A 160 -4.30 -1.96 18.74
CA ARG A 160 -4.92 -3.29 18.72
C ARG A 160 -6.45 -3.20 18.74
N SER A 161 -7.01 -2.34 19.58
CA SER A 161 -8.45 -2.09 19.60
C SER A 161 -8.92 -1.61 18.23
N ASP A 162 -8.24 -0.62 17.66
CA ASP A 162 -8.54 -0.06 16.35
C ASP A 162 -8.43 -1.11 15.22
N SER A 163 -7.39 -1.97 15.21
CA SER A 163 -7.27 -3.06 14.23
C SER A 163 -8.42 -4.07 14.33
N LEU A 164 -8.86 -4.39 15.56
CA LEU A 164 -9.98 -5.29 15.80
C LEU A 164 -11.31 -4.65 15.35
N LEU A 165 -11.54 -3.37 15.63
CA LEU A 165 -12.71 -2.63 15.15
C LEU A 165 -12.77 -2.60 13.63
N MET A 166 -11.66 -2.27 12.97
CA MET A 166 -11.57 -2.17 11.51
C MET A 166 -11.70 -3.53 10.80
N THR A 167 -11.36 -4.62 11.47
CA THR A 167 -11.51 -5.99 10.94
C THR A 167 -12.79 -6.68 11.40
N GLY A 168 -13.70 -5.96 12.06
CA GLY A 168 -15.02 -6.46 12.49
C GLY A 168 -15.00 -7.39 13.71
N LYS A 169 -13.86 -7.53 14.39
CA LYS A 169 -13.67 -8.33 15.61
C LYS A 169 -14.09 -7.55 16.87
N THR A 170 -15.33 -7.10 16.89
CA THR A 170 -15.85 -6.15 17.90
C THR A 170 -15.87 -6.71 19.32
N THR A 171 -16.08 -8.02 19.47
CA THR A 171 -16.05 -8.67 20.79
C THR A 171 -14.64 -8.67 21.39
N GLU A 172 -13.64 -9.01 20.58
CA GLU A 172 -12.24 -8.94 20.98
C GLU A 172 -11.81 -7.50 21.27
N ALA A 173 -12.25 -6.54 20.46
CA ALA A 173 -11.97 -5.12 20.68
C ALA A 173 -12.49 -4.67 22.05
N CYS A 174 -13.77 -4.95 22.36
CA CYS A 174 -14.35 -4.59 23.65
C CYS A 174 -13.67 -5.25 24.85
N ARG A 175 -13.10 -6.45 24.69
CA ARG A 175 -12.28 -7.07 25.74
C ARG A 175 -10.97 -6.30 25.97
N VAL A 176 -10.30 -5.83 24.91
CA VAL A 176 -9.09 -4.99 25.04
C VAL A 176 -9.46 -3.68 25.74
N ILE A 177 -10.53 -3.03 25.30
CA ILE A 177 -11.03 -1.76 25.86
C ILE A 177 -11.36 -1.89 27.34
N GLN A 178 -12.11 -2.92 27.75
CA GLN A 178 -12.47 -3.17 29.15
C GLN A 178 -11.25 -3.42 30.04
N ASN A 179 -10.22 -4.10 29.52
CA ASN A 179 -8.99 -4.33 30.29
C ASN A 179 -8.23 -3.01 30.53
N MET A 180 -8.30 -2.07 29.58
CA MET A 180 -7.61 -0.79 29.69
C MET A 180 -8.45 0.30 30.37
N SER A 181 -9.77 0.16 30.45
CA SER A 181 -10.67 1.19 31.00
C SER A 181 -10.40 1.59 32.46
N ALA A 182 -9.71 0.74 33.22
CA ALA A 182 -9.33 1.03 34.61
C ALA A 182 -7.97 1.75 34.76
N SER A 183 -7.10 1.66 33.77
CA SER A 183 -5.70 2.13 33.85
C SER A 183 -5.29 3.12 32.76
N GLY A 184 -6.05 3.17 31.66
CA GLY A 184 -5.84 4.10 30.56
C GLY A 184 -6.11 5.54 30.99
N ARG A 185 -5.29 6.45 30.49
CA ARG A 185 -5.34 7.88 30.81
C ARG A 185 -5.93 8.70 29.67
N ASP A 186 -5.85 8.18 28.44
CA ASP A 186 -6.39 8.84 27.25
C ASP A 186 -7.93 8.79 27.22
N SER A 187 -8.56 9.89 26.77
CA SER A 187 -10.03 9.98 26.63
C SER A 187 -10.61 8.94 25.67
N TYR A 188 -9.78 8.41 24.75
CA TYR A 188 -10.10 7.29 23.88
C TYR A 188 -10.73 6.13 24.63
N TRP A 189 -10.23 5.77 25.81
CA TRP A 189 -10.76 4.60 26.52
C TRP A 189 -12.18 4.82 27.03
N THR A 190 -12.50 6.04 27.46
CA THR A 190 -13.87 6.42 27.82
C THR A 190 -14.77 6.38 26.59
N GLN A 191 -14.31 6.95 25.46
CA GLN A 191 -15.04 6.92 24.19
C GLN A 191 -15.30 5.48 23.70
N ALA A 192 -14.28 4.63 23.76
CA ALA A 192 -14.36 3.24 23.34
C ALA A 192 -15.25 2.40 24.27
N MET A 193 -15.28 2.71 25.57
CA MET A 193 -16.23 2.10 26.50
C MET A 193 -17.68 2.50 26.20
N ILE A 194 -17.94 3.76 25.83
CA ILE A 194 -19.26 4.21 25.36
C ILE A 194 -19.68 3.39 24.13
N TYR A 195 -18.79 3.21 23.15
CA TYR A 195 -19.03 2.31 22.01
C TYR A 195 -19.40 0.89 22.47
N CYS A 196 -18.65 0.30 23.41
CA CYS A 196 -18.93 -1.04 23.92
C CYS A 196 -20.27 -1.13 24.67
N HIS A 197 -20.68 -0.08 25.37
CA HIS A 197 -22.01 -0.02 25.98
C HIS A 197 -23.11 0.02 24.91
N LEU A 198 -22.96 0.86 23.89
CA LEU A 198 -23.92 0.93 22.78
C LEU A 198 -24.03 -0.40 22.02
N LEU A 199 -22.90 -1.05 21.73
CA LEU A 199 -22.85 -2.38 21.11
C LEU A 199 -23.64 -3.42 21.93
N ASN A 200 -23.58 -3.33 23.27
CA ASN A 200 -24.32 -4.18 24.21
C ASN A 200 -25.72 -3.66 24.55
N LYS A 201 -26.23 -2.64 23.84
CA LYS A 201 -27.55 -2.00 24.07
C LYS A 201 -27.72 -1.38 25.46
N GLN A 202 -26.63 -0.99 26.08
CA GLN A 202 -26.55 -0.33 27.39
C GLN A 202 -26.58 1.19 27.21
N VAL A 203 -27.70 1.70 26.69
CA VAL A 203 -27.83 3.11 26.27
C VAL A 203 -27.67 4.08 27.43
N ASP A 204 -28.28 3.81 28.59
CA ASP A 204 -28.18 4.68 29.76
C ASP A 204 -26.73 4.83 30.24
N GLN A 205 -25.96 3.73 30.23
CA GLN A 205 -24.53 3.76 30.57
C GLN A 205 -23.71 4.56 29.55
N ALA A 206 -24.02 4.41 28.26
CA ALA A 206 -23.37 5.14 27.19
C ALA A 206 -23.59 6.65 27.30
N LEU A 207 -24.83 7.08 27.55
CA LEU A 207 -25.19 8.50 27.70
C LEU A 207 -24.57 9.12 28.96
N LEU A 208 -24.57 8.40 30.08
CA LEU A 208 -23.87 8.85 31.29
C LEU A 208 -22.36 9.02 31.03
N GLY A 209 -21.74 8.08 30.30
CA GLY A 209 -20.34 8.19 29.90
C GLY A 209 -20.07 9.40 29.01
N LEU A 210 -20.97 9.69 28.07
CA LEU A 210 -20.89 10.86 27.20
C LEU A 210 -20.99 12.18 27.99
N ASP A 211 -21.92 12.28 28.93
CA ASP A 211 -22.06 13.46 29.79
C ASP A 211 -20.81 13.68 30.64
N LEU A 212 -20.26 12.61 31.24
CA LEU A 212 -19.00 12.69 32.00
C LEU A 212 -17.81 13.12 31.11
N LEU A 213 -17.74 12.64 29.87
CA LEU A 213 -16.68 13.03 28.94
C LEU A 213 -16.72 14.53 28.61
N ARG A 214 -17.92 15.10 28.48
CA ARG A 214 -18.12 16.55 28.26
C ARG A 214 -17.75 17.38 29.50
N GLU A 215 -18.05 16.88 30.70
CA GLU A 215 -17.73 17.58 31.96
C GLU A 215 -16.24 17.55 32.32
N THR A 216 -15.52 16.50 31.92
CA THR A 216 -14.09 16.33 32.23
C THR A 216 -13.15 17.18 31.36
N GLY A 217 -13.69 17.95 30.41
CA GLY A 217 -12.91 18.86 29.56
C GLY A 217 -12.07 18.14 28.50
N ALA A 218 -12.48 16.93 28.10
CA ALA A 218 -11.88 16.24 26.97
C ALA A 218 -11.98 17.07 25.67
N VAL A 219 -11.13 16.76 24.69
CA VAL A 219 -11.18 17.42 23.38
C VAL A 219 -12.56 17.17 22.76
N ALA A 220 -13.25 18.24 22.38
CA ALA A 220 -14.57 18.15 21.79
C ALA A 220 -14.50 17.47 20.42
N ASP A 221 -15.31 16.43 20.22
CA ASP A 221 -15.42 15.69 18.97
C ASP A 221 -16.89 15.63 18.53
N PRO A 222 -17.34 16.56 17.65
CA PRO A 222 -18.73 16.63 17.24
C PRO A 222 -19.22 15.35 16.56
N LEU A 223 -18.38 14.71 15.75
CA LEU A 223 -18.75 13.49 15.04
C LEU A 223 -18.97 12.33 16.02
N PHE A 224 -18.08 12.17 17.00
CA PHE A 224 -18.24 11.17 18.05
C PHE A 224 -19.57 11.37 18.81
N ASP A 225 -19.82 12.59 19.28
CA ASP A 225 -21.02 12.94 20.02
C ASP A 225 -22.30 12.67 19.21
N GLU A 226 -22.32 13.10 17.95
CA GLU A 226 -23.43 12.89 17.01
C GLU A 226 -23.69 11.40 16.76
N LEU A 227 -22.64 10.60 16.57
CA LEU A 227 -22.76 9.16 16.36
C LEU A 227 -23.23 8.42 17.62
N VAL A 228 -22.80 8.82 18.82
CA VAL A 228 -23.29 8.25 20.09
C VAL A 228 -24.77 8.54 20.29
N LEU A 229 -25.22 9.77 20.01
CA LEU A 229 -26.63 10.13 20.08
C LEU A 229 -27.46 9.35 19.06
N ALA A 230 -26.98 9.23 17.82
CA ALA A 230 -27.62 8.42 16.79
C ALA A 230 -27.73 6.94 17.20
N ALA A 231 -26.65 6.36 17.74
CA ALA A 231 -26.63 4.99 18.26
C ALA A 231 -27.55 4.78 19.46
N SER A 232 -27.88 5.85 20.18
CA SER A 232 -28.84 5.85 21.31
C SER A 232 -30.30 5.93 20.84
N GLY A 233 -30.55 5.99 19.53
CA GLY A 233 -31.89 6.07 18.94
C GLY A 233 -32.43 7.49 18.76
N VAL A 234 -31.58 8.51 18.92
CA VAL A 234 -31.94 9.90 18.63
C VAL A 234 -31.78 10.15 17.12
N GLU A 235 -32.75 10.82 16.51
CA GLU A 235 -32.58 11.30 15.14
C GLU A 235 -31.61 12.48 15.14
N VAL A 236 -30.44 12.30 14.52
CA VAL A 236 -29.36 13.29 14.49
C VAL A 236 -29.17 13.77 13.05
N LYS A 237 -29.15 15.09 12.89
CA LYS A 237 -28.63 15.71 11.67
C LYS A 237 -27.14 15.95 11.84
N PHE A 238 -26.32 15.16 11.16
CA PHE A 238 -24.87 15.29 11.24
C PHE A 238 -24.41 16.66 10.75
N SER A 239 -23.44 17.25 11.46
CA SER A 239 -22.90 18.57 11.12
C SER A 239 -21.83 18.53 10.04
N GLY A 240 -21.27 17.35 9.76
CA GLY A 240 -20.15 17.18 8.83
C GLY A 240 -18.80 17.62 9.41
N ASN A 241 -18.68 17.76 10.74
CA ASN A 241 -17.45 18.16 11.42
C ASN A 241 -16.93 17.05 12.33
N SER A 242 -15.61 16.88 12.39
CA SER A 242 -14.89 15.95 13.27
C SER A 242 -13.77 16.67 14.03
N ALA A 243 -13.25 16.05 15.10
CA ALA A 243 -12.02 16.50 15.76
C ALA A 243 -10.75 16.13 14.97
N GLY A 244 -10.67 16.51 13.69
CA GLY A 244 -9.59 16.13 12.78
C GLY A 244 -10.00 15.01 11.84
N SER A 245 -9.22 13.94 11.77
CA SER A 245 -9.50 12.78 10.92
C SER A 245 -10.64 11.92 11.45
N VAL A 246 -11.34 11.25 10.53
CA VAL A 246 -12.34 10.23 10.86
C VAL A 246 -11.62 8.91 11.15
N GLU A 247 -11.46 8.64 12.44
CA GLU A 247 -10.78 7.45 12.98
C GLU A 247 -11.63 6.16 13.08
N PRO A 248 -11.03 4.98 13.34
CA PRO A 248 -11.72 3.69 13.43
C PRO A 248 -12.91 3.64 14.39
N LEU A 249 -12.84 4.36 15.50
CA LEU A 249 -13.93 4.39 16.47
C LEU A 249 -15.18 5.09 15.92
N HIS A 250 -15.01 6.14 15.10
CA HIS A 250 -16.12 6.78 14.38
C HIS A 250 -16.78 5.82 13.41
N TRP A 251 -15.97 5.08 12.64
CA TRP A 251 -16.48 4.04 11.76
C TRP A 251 -17.24 2.96 12.54
N ALA A 252 -16.67 2.47 13.64
CA ALA A 252 -17.33 1.47 14.47
C ALA A 252 -18.67 1.95 15.03
N LEU A 253 -18.76 3.20 15.49
CA LEU A 253 -20.00 3.81 15.96
C LEU A 253 -21.03 4.00 14.84
N SER A 254 -20.61 4.41 13.64
CA SER A 254 -21.54 4.55 12.50
C SER A 254 -22.20 3.22 12.13
N ARG A 255 -21.47 2.10 12.28
CA ARG A 255 -22.04 0.76 12.12
C ARG A 255 -23.05 0.41 13.22
N VAL A 256 -22.83 0.84 14.46
CA VAL A 256 -23.76 0.60 15.57
C VAL A 256 -25.03 1.43 15.42
N SER A 257 -24.91 2.69 15.00
CA SER A 257 -26.06 3.57 14.75
C SER A 257 -26.77 3.33 13.42
N ASN A 258 -26.26 2.39 12.59
CA ASN A 258 -26.70 2.17 11.22
C ASN A 258 -26.78 3.50 10.42
N SER A 259 -25.81 4.37 10.64
CA SER A 259 -25.72 5.70 10.02
C SER A 259 -24.60 5.72 8.99
N LEU A 260 -24.80 6.49 7.92
CA LEU A 260 -23.75 6.77 6.95
C LEU A 260 -22.97 8.00 7.40
N LEU A 261 -21.64 7.95 7.29
CA LEU A 261 -20.80 9.12 7.51
C LEU A 261 -21.14 10.22 6.47
N PRO A 262 -21.26 11.50 6.86
CA PRO A 262 -21.49 12.62 5.94
C PRO A 262 -20.45 12.70 4.80
N VAL A 263 -20.85 13.24 3.65
CA VAL A 263 -19.95 13.40 2.47
C VAL A 263 -18.90 14.49 2.69
N GLU A 264 -19.23 15.48 3.53
CA GLU A 264 -18.35 16.57 3.92
C GLU A 264 -17.07 16.08 4.61
N LEU A 265 -17.08 14.85 5.12
CA LEU A 265 -15.95 14.21 5.79
C LEU A 265 -15.03 13.42 4.86
N ASP A 266 -15.32 13.33 3.55
CA ASP A 266 -14.57 12.45 2.62
C ASP A 266 -13.07 12.78 2.54
N ASN A 267 -12.71 14.06 2.68
CA ASN A 267 -11.31 14.50 2.71
C ASN A 267 -10.62 14.27 4.07
N PHE A 268 -11.39 13.94 5.11
CA PHE A 268 -10.89 13.73 6.47
C PHE A 268 -10.91 12.24 6.85
N LEU A 269 -11.39 11.34 5.98
CA LEU A 269 -11.31 9.91 6.22
C LEU A 269 -9.85 9.48 6.25
N ASN A 270 -9.46 8.84 7.34
CA ASN A 270 -8.18 8.13 7.36
C ASN A 270 -8.20 6.99 6.30
N SER A 271 -7.04 6.53 5.88
CA SER A 271 -6.92 5.57 4.77
C SER A 271 -7.68 4.26 5.01
N GLY A 272 -7.69 3.76 6.26
CA GLY A 272 -8.42 2.54 6.59
C GLY A 272 -9.94 2.70 6.52
N VAL A 273 -10.48 3.82 7.00
CA VAL A 273 -11.92 4.13 6.93
C VAL A 273 -12.35 4.33 5.49
N ARG A 274 -11.52 4.99 4.66
CA ARG A 274 -11.73 5.10 3.21
C ARG A 274 -11.83 3.73 2.55
N ILE A 275 -10.92 2.80 2.87
CA ILE A 275 -10.95 1.42 2.37
C ILE A 275 -12.24 0.69 2.77
N LEU A 276 -12.68 0.81 4.02
CA LEU A 276 -13.93 0.18 4.46
C LEU A 276 -15.18 0.80 3.81
N LEU A 277 -15.18 2.11 3.54
CA LEU A 277 -16.25 2.78 2.80
C LEU A 277 -16.41 2.17 1.40
N ILE A 278 -15.30 1.93 0.69
CA ILE A 278 -15.31 1.31 -0.65
C ILE A 278 -16.02 -0.05 -0.63
N ALA A 279 -15.80 -0.85 0.41
CA ALA A 279 -16.39 -2.18 0.55
C ALA A 279 -17.87 -2.17 1.00
N SER A 280 -18.39 -1.03 1.48
CA SER A 280 -19.68 -0.95 2.17
C SER A 280 -20.83 -0.63 1.20
N GLU A 281 -21.72 -1.59 0.94
CA GLU A 281 -22.78 -1.49 -0.07
C GLU A 281 -23.93 -0.53 0.28
N ASP A 282 -24.04 -0.13 1.55
CA ASP A 282 -24.98 0.87 2.03
C ASP A 282 -24.60 2.30 1.61
N TYR A 283 -23.36 2.53 1.19
CA TYR A 283 -22.94 3.80 0.60
C TYR A 283 -23.29 3.86 -0.91
N PRO A 284 -23.68 5.04 -1.43
CA PRO A 284 -23.91 5.25 -2.86
C PRO A 284 -22.73 4.82 -3.71
N LEU A 285 -23.01 4.23 -4.88
CA LEU A 285 -22.00 3.68 -5.78
C LEU A 285 -20.95 4.72 -6.19
N GLU A 286 -21.41 5.94 -6.50
CA GLU A 286 -20.57 7.03 -6.98
C GLU A 286 -19.53 7.44 -5.92
N ARG A 287 -19.93 7.48 -4.65
CA ARG A 287 -19.04 7.81 -3.53
C ARG A 287 -18.01 6.70 -3.29
N ARG A 288 -18.44 5.44 -3.41
CA ARG A 288 -17.53 4.28 -3.31
C ARG A 288 -16.49 4.27 -4.44
N ILE A 289 -16.90 4.65 -5.64
CA ILE A 289 -16.02 4.76 -6.80
C ILE A 289 -15.02 5.91 -6.61
N PHE A 290 -15.48 7.09 -6.20
CA PHE A 290 -14.59 8.22 -5.93
C PHE A 290 -13.51 7.86 -4.90
N ALA A 291 -13.90 7.23 -3.79
CA ALA A 291 -12.95 6.73 -2.80
C ALA A 291 -11.99 5.67 -3.37
N ALA A 292 -12.47 4.77 -4.24
CA ALA A 292 -11.67 3.73 -4.86
C ALA A 292 -10.65 4.29 -5.87
N GLU A 293 -11.03 5.27 -6.69
CA GLU A 293 -10.13 5.93 -7.65
C GLU A 293 -8.95 6.58 -6.91
N ASP A 294 -9.23 7.33 -5.85
CA ASP A 294 -8.20 7.91 -4.97
C ASP A 294 -7.29 6.84 -4.35
N THR A 295 -7.86 5.77 -3.79
CA THR A 295 -7.11 4.72 -3.08
C THR A 295 -6.26 3.83 -4.01
N ILE A 296 -6.69 3.62 -5.26
CA ILE A 296 -5.95 2.85 -6.27
C ILE A 296 -4.81 3.67 -6.88
N SER A 297 -4.99 4.99 -6.98
CA SER A 297 -3.93 5.88 -7.46
C SER A 297 -2.66 5.74 -6.60
N SER A 298 -2.81 5.69 -5.27
CA SER A 298 -1.74 5.46 -4.28
C SER A 298 -1.29 3.99 -4.11
N GLY A 299 -1.92 3.05 -4.83
CA GLY A 299 -1.57 1.63 -4.76
C GLY A 299 -1.93 0.92 -3.46
N GLU A 300 -2.85 1.48 -2.66
CA GLU A 300 -3.29 0.91 -1.38
C GLU A 300 -4.24 -0.30 -1.59
N ILE A 301 -4.98 -0.33 -2.71
CA ILE A 301 -5.84 -1.45 -3.11
C ILE A 301 -5.62 -1.82 -4.59
N ASP A 302 -5.98 -3.06 -4.94
CA ASP A 302 -5.85 -3.57 -6.32
C ASP A 302 -6.93 -3.02 -7.26
N ALA A 303 -6.55 -2.76 -8.51
CA ALA A 303 -7.42 -2.21 -9.55
C ALA A 303 -8.65 -3.08 -9.87
N SER A 304 -8.61 -4.38 -9.57
CA SER A 304 -9.77 -5.28 -9.70
C SER A 304 -10.97 -4.86 -8.85
N ASN A 305 -10.76 -4.17 -7.73
CA ASN A 305 -11.86 -3.62 -6.93
C ASN A 305 -12.66 -2.58 -7.73
N LEU A 306 -11.97 -1.72 -8.48
CA LEU A 306 -12.61 -0.70 -9.31
C LEU A 306 -13.27 -1.30 -10.55
N VAL A 307 -12.68 -2.36 -11.14
CA VAL A 307 -13.34 -3.14 -12.19
C VAL A 307 -14.71 -3.66 -11.72
N ASN A 308 -14.78 -4.21 -10.50
CA ASN A 308 -16.03 -4.71 -9.92
C ASN A 308 -17.03 -3.60 -9.56
N LEU A 309 -16.57 -2.40 -9.25
CA LEU A 309 -17.44 -1.25 -9.00
C LEU A 309 -18.00 -0.67 -10.30
N TYR A 310 -17.14 -0.47 -11.30
CA TYR A 310 -17.55 0.00 -12.62
C TYR A 310 -18.53 -0.95 -13.31
N SER A 311 -18.42 -2.26 -13.08
CA SER A 311 -19.39 -3.23 -13.62
C SER A 311 -20.79 -3.13 -13.01
N ARG A 312 -20.99 -2.31 -11.95
CA ARG A 312 -22.31 -2.07 -11.34
C ARG A 312 -23.10 -0.96 -12.02
N TYR A 313 -22.47 -0.16 -12.88
CA TYR A 313 -23.22 0.77 -13.71
C TYR A 313 -24.06 0.00 -14.73
N GLU A 314 -25.30 0.46 -14.91
CA GLU A 314 -26.21 -0.04 -15.92
C GLU A 314 -26.17 0.91 -17.13
N PHE A 315 -25.87 0.35 -18.30
CA PHE A 315 -25.86 1.07 -19.57
C PHE A 315 -26.76 0.38 -20.57
N GLU A 316 -27.46 1.15 -21.40
CA GLU A 316 -28.24 0.58 -22.49
C GLU A 316 -27.31 -0.04 -23.55
N PRO A 317 -27.69 -1.14 -24.21
CA PRO A 317 -26.86 -1.77 -25.24
C PRO A 317 -26.43 -0.80 -26.35
N GLU A 318 -27.31 0.14 -26.72
CA GLU A 318 -27.00 1.17 -27.72
C GLU A 318 -25.89 2.13 -27.26
N GLU A 319 -25.82 2.45 -25.97
CA GLU A 319 -24.73 3.29 -25.41
C GLU A 319 -23.39 2.54 -25.45
N ILE A 320 -23.40 1.22 -25.18
CA ILE A 320 -22.19 0.39 -25.25
C ILE A 320 -21.69 0.28 -26.69
N ASP A 321 -22.59 0.06 -27.64
CA ASP A 321 -22.25 -0.04 -29.06
C ASP A 321 -21.76 1.31 -29.63
N SER A 322 -22.26 2.45 -29.12
CA SER A 322 -21.85 3.78 -29.58
C SER A 322 -20.43 4.16 -29.19
N VAL A 323 -19.83 3.52 -28.18
CA VAL A 323 -18.44 3.75 -27.75
C VAL A 323 -17.45 3.48 -28.88
N VAL A 324 -17.68 2.44 -29.70
CA VAL A 324 -16.83 2.12 -30.86
C VAL A 324 -16.82 3.27 -31.87
N GLY A 325 -17.94 4.00 -31.99
CA GLY A 325 -18.06 5.18 -32.86
C GLY A 325 -17.53 6.48 -32.25
N GLY A 326 -16.98 6.45 -31.03
CA GLY A 326 -16.47 7.64 -30.32
C GLY A 326 -17.56 8.61 -29.85
N GLN A 327 -18.82 8.16 -29.80
CA GLN A 327 -19.95 8.96 -29.32
C GLN A 327 -20.26 8.59 -27.87
N ILE A 328 -19.84 9.45 -26.95
CA ILE A 328 -20.04 9.27 -25.50
C ILE A 328 -20.69 10.53 -24.94
N ASN A 329 -21.79 10.34 -24.22
CA ASN A 329 -22.55 11.41 -23.55
C ASN A 329 -22.42 11.35 -22.02
N ARG A 330 -21.38 10.66 -21.52
CA ARG A 330 -21.08 10.48 -20.11
C ARG A 330 -19.77 11.18 -19.77
N GLU A 331 -19.61 11.58 -18.52
CA GLU A 331 -18.40 12.23 -18.00
C GLU A 331 -17.91 11.53 -16.72
N GLY A 332 -16.64 11.75 -16.38
CA GLY A 332 -16.05 11.27 -15.13
C GLY A 332 -16.10 9.74 -14.98
N ALA A 333 -16.49 9.30 -13.78
CA ALA A 333 -16.51 7.87 -13.43
C ALA A 333 -17.46 7.04 -14.30
N GLU A 334 -18.61 7.60 -14.70
CA GLU A 334 -19.56 6.91 -15.59
C GLU A 334 -18.95 6.65 -16.97
N ALA A 335 -18.21 7.62 -17.52
CA ALA A 335 -17.53 7.45 -18.80
C ALA A 335 -16.46 6.35 -18.72
N ARG A 336 -15.63 6.36 -17.68
CA ARG A 336 -14.61 5.33 -17.45
C ARG A 336 -15.22 3.94 -17.30
N ALA A 337 -16.34 3.83 -16.58
CA ALA A 337 -17.08 2.58 -16.46
C ALA A 337 -17.65 2.10 -17.80
N LEU A 338 -18.26 2.99 -18.58
CA LEU A 338 -18.80 2.68 -19.91
C LEU A 338 -17.70 2.16 -20.84
N PHE A 339 -16.54 2.83 -20.88
CA PHE A 339 -15.38 2.38 -21.64
C PHE A 339 -14.90 0.99 -21.24
N LEU A 340 -14.77 0.73 -19.93
CA LEU A 340 -14.34 -0.57 -19.43
C LEU A 340 -15.33 -1.67 -19.84
N GLN A 341 -16.62 -1.47 -19.62
CA GLN A 341 -17.65 -2.46 -19.96
C GLN A 341 -17.71 -2.71 -21.47
N ALA A 342 -17.64 -1.66 -22.29
CA ALA A 342 -17.58 -1.79 -23.75
C ALA A 342 -16.35 -2.60 -24.21
N ALA A 343 -15.18 -2.34 -23.63
CA ALA A 343 -13.97 -3.09 -23.94
C ALA A 343 -14.06 -4.57 -23.51
N GLN A 344 -14.71 -4.87 -22.37
CA GLN A 344 -14.93 -6.22 -21.89
C GLN A 344 -15.86 -7.03 -22.80
N LEU A 345 -16.96 -6.41 -23.26
CA LEU A 345 -17.95 -7.07 -24.11
C LEU A 345 -17.49 -7.25 -25.56
N GLN A 346 -16.59 -6.39 -26.04
CA GLN A 346 -16.10 -6.47 -27.41
C GLN A 346 -15.21 -7.72 -27.61
N SER A 347 -15.59 -8.58 -28.55
CA SER A 347 -14.86 -9.81 -28.89
C SER A 347 -13.86 -9.64 -30.04
N VAL A 348 -14.03 -8.61 -30.87
CA VAL A 348 -13.14 -8.31 -32.00
C VAL A 348 -11.92 -7.54 -31.51
N PRO A 349 -10.68 -8.07 -31.66
CA PRO A 349 -9.47 -7.43 -31.15
C PRO A 349 -9.27 -5.98 -31.60
N ALA A 350 -9.55 -5.68 -32.88
CA ALA A 350 -9.40 -4.33 -33.43
C ALA A 350 -10.37 -3.32 -32.80
N ALA A 351 -11.66 -3.65 -32.72
CA ALA A 351 -12.64 -2.78 -32.07
C ALA A 351 -12.35 -2.63 -30.56
N ARG A 352 -11.89 -3.70 -29.89
CA ARG A 352 -11.47 -3.62 -28.48
C ARG A 352 -10.29 -2.67 -28.30
N ALA A 353 -9.31 -2.72 -29.19
CA ALA A 353 -8.16 -1.81 -29.17
C ALA A 353 -8.58 -0.34 -29.34
N GLU A 354 -9.56 -0.05 -30.22
CA GLU A 354 -10.08 1.31 -30.42
C GLU A 354 -10.75 1.85 -29.15
N ILE A 355 -11.61 1.04 -28.52
CA ILE A 355 -12.26 1.39 -27.26
C ILE A 355 -11.21 1.66 -26.16
N ILE A 356 -10.22 0.77 -26.03
CA ILE A 356 -9.17 0.93 -25.02
C ILE A 356 -8.35 2.20 -25.25
N LYS A 357 -7.96 2.48 -26.50
CA LYS A 357 -7.25 3.73 -26.81
C LYS A 357 -8.09 4.95 -26.42
N ALA A 358 -9.37 4.97 -26.79
CA ALA A 358 -10.27 6.07 -26.43
C ALA A 358 -10.43 6.21 -24.91
N ALA A 359 -10.50 5.09 -24.18
CA ALA A 359 -10.57 5.09 -22.72
C ALA A 359 -9.32 5.70 -22.07
N LEU A 360 -8.13 5.34 -22.58
CA LEU A 360 -6.86 5.89 -22.11
C LEU A 360 -6.74 7.38 -22.42
N ASP A 361 -7.06 7.79 -23.65
CA ASP A 361 -7.01 9.20 -24.08
C ASP A 361 -7.97 10.06 -23.21
N HIS A 362 -9.18 9.56 -22.93
CA HIS A 362 -10.15 10.24 -22.07
C HIS A 362 -9.70 10.32 -20.60
N ALA A 363 -9.15 9.24 -20.06
CA ALA A 363 -8.64 9.25 -18.69
C ALA A 363 -7.41 10.15 -18.54
N GLU A 364 -6.56 10.26 -19.56
CA GLU A 364 -5.42 11.18 -19.57
C GLU A 364 -5.88 12.65 -19.48
N SER A 365 -6.96 13.04 -20.17
CA SER A 365 -7.51 14.40 -20.05
C SER A 365 -8.08 14.72 -18.66
N ASP A 366 -8.46 13.70 -17.91
CA ASP A 366 -8.97 13.81 -16.53
C ASP A 366 -7.84 13.69 -15.48
N GLY A 367 -6.58 13.50 -15.88
CA GLY A 367 -5.46 13.25 -14.95
C GLY A 367 -5.46 11.85 -14.32
N LEU A 368 -6.26 10.92 -14.85
CA LEU A 368 -6.44 9.55 -14.36
C LEU A 368 -5.86 8.50 -15.32
N GLY A 369 -4.96 8.89 -16.23
CA GLY A 369 -4.35 8.01 -17.22
C GLY A 369 -3.67 6.77 -16.60
N LEU A 370 -2.90 6.96 -15.52
CA LEU A 370 -2.22 5.87 -14.81
C LEU A 370 -3.22 4.93 -14.11
N LEU A 371 -4.27 5.48 -13.49
CA LEU A 371 -5.36 4.70 -12.91
C LEU A 371 -6.02 3.82 -13.99
N MET A 372 -6.44 4.44 -15.10
CA MET A 372 -7.13 3.72 -16.16
C MET A 372 -6.22 2.67 -16.79
N THR A 373 -4.93 2.96 -16.96
CA THR A 373 -3.91 2.00 -17.39
C THR A 373 -3.89 0.73 -16.52
N ARG A 374 -3.94 0.88 -15.19
CA ARG A 374 -3.98 -0.26 -14.25
C ARG A 374 -5.28 -1.06 -14.40
N VAL A 375 -6.42 -0.39 -14.60
CA VAL A 375 -7.75 -1.01 -14.75
C VAL A 375 -7.85 -1.86 -16.03
N ILE A 376 -7.38 -1.34 -17.17
CA ILE A 376 -7.50 -1.99 -18.49
C ILE A 376 -6.37 -2.97 -18.83
N ALA A 377 -5.34 -3.08 -18.00
CA ALA A 377 -4.14 -3.87 -18.31
C ALA A 377 -4.41 -5.36 -18.60
N SER A 378 -5.41 -5.96 -17.93
CA SER A 378 -5.83 -7.34 -18.21
C SER A 378 -6.38 -7.50 -19.63
N LEU A 379 -7.20 -6.54 -20.10
CA LEU A 379 -7.80 -6.55 -21.43
C LEU A 379 -6.76 -6.31 -22.52
N VAL A 380 -5.83 -5.36 -22.32
CA VAL A 380 -4.72 -5.13 -23.26
C VAL A 380 -3.84 -6.37 -23.39
N ASN A 381 -3.58 -7.04 -22.27
CA ASN A 381 -2.79 -8.26 -22.28
C ASN A 381 -3.42 -9.33 -23.18
N GLU A 382 -4.74 -9.47 -23.22
CA GLU A 382 -5.43 -10.46 -24.06
C GLU A 382 -5.38 -10.17 -25.57
N ILE A 383 -5.04 -8.96 -26.00
CA ILE A 383 -4.99 -8.59 -27.41
C ILE A 383 -3.64 -9.06 -28.00
N PRO A 384 -3.64 -9.99 -28.99
CA PRO A 384 -2.42 -10.42 -29.64
C PRO A 384 -1.90 -9.30 -30.58
N PRO A 385 -0.58 -9.03 -30.60
CA PRO A 385 0.00 -8.14 -31.60
C PRO A 385 -0.20 -8.69 -33.02
N SER A 386 -0.74 -7.88 -33.93
CA SER A 386 -0.95 -8.22 -35.33
C SER A 386 -0.73 -7.00 -36.23
N ALA A 387 -0.47 -7.24 -37.51
CA ALA A 387 -0.10 -6.19 -38.46
C ALA A 387 -1.14 -5.05 -38.54
N ASP A 388 -2.42 -5.40 -38.52
CA ASP A 388 -3.57 -4.48 -38.52
C ASP A 388 -3.70 -3.64 -37.25
N LEU A 389 -2.97 -3.99 -36.18
CA LEU A 389 -2.95 -3.29 -34.90
C LEU A 389 -1.64 -2.53 -34.65
N ALA A 390 -0.80 -2.33 -35.67
CA ALA A 390 0.46 -1.59 -35.51
C ALA A 390 0.25 -0.15 -34.97
N TRP A 391 -0.90 0.47 -35.27
CA TRP A 391 -1.29 1.77 -34.73
C TRP A 391 -1.54 1.77 -33.21
N PHE A 392 -1.89 0.61 -32.63
CA PHE A 392 -2.18 0.41 -31.21
C PHE A 392 -0.94 0.00 -30.39
N ALA A 393 0.21 -0.14 -31.04
CA ALA A 393 1.43 -0.62 -30.38
C ALA A 393 1.84 0.26 -29.19
N LEU A 394 1.79 1.59 -29.33
CA LEU A 394 2.15 2.50 -28.22
C LEU A 394 1.20 2.39 -27.02
N PRO A 395 -0.13 2.56 -27.15
CA PRO A 395 -1.05 2.36 -26.03
C PRO A 395 -0.91 0.98 -25.36
N ALA A 396 -0.79 -0.07 -26.16
CA ALA A 396 -0.66 -1.43 -25.65
C ALA A 396 0.66 -1.64 -24.90
N GLY A 397 1.78 -1.27 -25.53
CA GLY A 397 3.11 -1.44 -24.97
C GLY A 397 3.29 -0.62 -23.69
N ARG A 398 2.86 0.66 -23.68
CA ARG A 398 2.91 1.52 -22.48
C ARG A 398 2.16 0.87 -21.33
N THR A 399 0.90 0.46 -21.57
CA THR A 399 0.08 -0.21 -20.56
C THR A 399 0.75 -1.44 -19.97
N LEU A 400 1.34 -2.27 -20.84
CA LEU A 400 1.97 -3.52 -20.41
C LEU A 400 3.28 -3.28 -19.67
N TYR A 401 4.12 -2.33 -20.08
CA TYR A 401 5.34 -1.98 -19.33
C TYR A 401 5.01 -1.41 -17.94
N VAL A 402 4.04 -0.50 -17.87
CA VAL A 402 3.61 0.15 -16.61
C VAL A 402 3.06 -0.86 -15.60
N THR A 403 2.40 -1.90 -16.09
CA THR A 403 1.85 -2.97 -15.23
C THR A 403 2.79 -4.17 -15.08
N GLY A 404 4.08 -4.02 -15.43
CA GLY A 404 5.12 -5.03 -15.23
C GLY A 404 5.06 -6.23 -16.17
N ARG A 405 4.25 -6.18 -17.22
CA ARG A 405 4.08 -7.26 -18.22
C ARG A 405 5.07 -7.10 -19.39
N SER A 406 6.34 -6.90 -19.08
CA SER A 406 7.41 -6.53 -20.04
C SER A 406 7.49 -7.47 -21.23
N GLN A 407 7.40 -8.78 -21.03
CA GLN A 407 7.48 -9.75 -22.14
C GLN A 407 6.38 -9.56 -23.20
N ARG A 408 5.15 -9.20 -22.77
CA ARG A 408 4.06 -8.91 -23.71
C ARG A 408 4.24 -7.54 -24.35
N ALA A 409 4.75 -6.56 -23.59
CA ALA A 409 5.05 -5.23 -24.10
C ALA A 409 6.14 -5.26 -25.20
N ASP A 410 7.17 -6.08 -25.01
CA ASP A 410 8.27 -6.27 -25.98
C ASP A 410 7.75 -6.81 -27.33
N ALA A 411 6.68 -7.60 -27.33
CA ALA A 411 6.05 -8.08 -28.55
C ALA A 411 5.41 -6.94 -29.37
N TRP A 412 4.82 -5.93 -28.70
CA TRP A 412 4.30 -4.72 -29.34
C TRP A 412 5.41 -3.81 -29.85
N LEU A 413 6.51 -3.68 -29.10
CA LEU A 413 7.71 -2.97 -29.55
C LEU A 413 8.31 -3.62 -30.81
N LEU A 414 8.39 -4.95 -30.84
CA LEU A 414 8.88 -5.71 -31.99
C LEU A 414 7.98 -5.53 -33.21
N LEU A 415 6.66 -5.55 -33.02
CA LEU A 415 5.69 -5.26 -34.08
C LEU A 415 5.93 -3.84 -34.65
N ALA A 416 6.03 -2.83 -33.79
CA ALA A 416 6.31 -1.46 -34.21
C ALA A 416 7.61 -1.36 -35.02
N ARG A 417 8.66 -2.08 -34.59
CA ARG A 417 9.92 -2.17 -35.34
C ARG A 417 9.78 -2.83 -36.71
N GLN A 418 8.98 -3.88 -36.83
CA GLN A 418 8.78 -4.58 -38.10
C GLN A 418 8.14 -3.68 -39.16
N TYR A 419 7.20 -2.82 -38.75
CA TYR A 419 6.42 -1.97 -39.66
C TYR A 419 6.90 -0.52 -39.73
N MET A 420 7.97 -0.13 -39.02
CA MET A 420 8.44 1.26 -38.96
C MET A 420 8.78 1.90 -40.32
N LEU A 421 9.17 1.09 -41.32
CA LEU A 421 9.51 1.59 -42.66
C LEU A 421 8.28 1.76 -43.57
N SER A 422 7.23 0.98 -43.31
CA SER A 422 5.98 1.01 -44.08
C SER A 422 4.93 1.94 -43.48
N GLU A 423 4.95 2.14 -42.16
CA GLU A 423 3.93 2.87 -41.42
C GLU A 423 4.54 3.91 -40.48
N ARG A 424 4.13 5.18 -40.63
CA ARG A 424 4.62 6.28 -39.78
C ARG A 424 4.19 6.12 -38.32
N THR A 425 2.98 5.63 -38.07
CA THR A 425 2.45 5.34 -36.74
C THR A 425 3.27 4.27 -36.01
N ALA A 426 3.73 3.24 -36.73
CA ALA A 426 4.63 2.23 -36.19
C ALA A 426 6.00 2.81 -35.83
N ALA A 427 6.56 3.69 -36.68
CA ALA A 427 7.82 4.39 -36.36
C ALA A 427 7.70 5.30 -35.12
N ALA A 428 6.58 6.03 -34.99
CA ALA A 428 6.28 6.83 -33.81
C ALA A 428 6.14 5.95 -32.56
N SER A 429 5.42 4.82 -32.68
CA SER A 429 5.23 3.87 -31.57
C SER A 429 6.53 3.24 -31.09
N LEU A 430 7.41 2.85 -32.03
CA LEU A 430 8.75 2.35 -31.70
C LEU A 430 9.54 3.38 -30.87
N THR A 431 9.46 4.64 -31.27
CA THR A 431 10.17 5.73 -30.60
C THR A 431 9.55 6.00 -29.22
N GLY A 432 8.22 6.07 -29.11
CA GLY A 432 7.51 6.31 -27.86
C GLY A 432 7.64 5.17 -26.84
N LEU A 433 7.73 3.91 -27.28
CA LEU A 433 7.92 2.76 -26.40
C LEU A 433 9.37 2.54 -25.96
N TRP A 434 10.33 3.17 -26.64
CA TRP A 434 11.75 2.94 -26.37
C TRP A 434 12.16 3.24 -24.91
N PRO A 435 11.76 4.37 -24.27
CA PRO A 435 12.11 4.62 -22.88
C PRO A 435 11.61 3.51 -21.94
N TYR A 436 10.35 3.10 -22.10
CA TYR A 436 9.74 2.04 -21.33
C TYR A 436 10.49 0.71 -21.45
N ALA A 437 10.76 0.28 -22.69
CA ALA A 437 11.52 -0.94 -22.94
C ALA A 437 12.91 -0.93 -22.29
N ARG A 438 13.60 0.22 -22.33
CA ARG A 438 14.93 0.37 -21.72
C ARG A 438 14.86 0.31 -20.20
N LEU A 439 13.94 1.03 -19.59
CA LEU A 439 13.80 1.08 -18.14
C LEU A 439 13.34 -0.27 -17.58
N SER A 440 12.45 -0.97 -18.29
CA SER A 440 12.02 -2.34 -17.97
C SER A 440 13.10 -3.41 -18.18
N GLY A 441 14.28 -3.06 -18.72
CA GLY A 441 15.43 -3.96 -18.80
C GLY A 441 15.49 -4.84 -20.05
N LEU A 442 14.89 -4.42 -21.16
CA LEU A 442 14.99 -5.16 -22.43
C LEU A 442 16.46 -5.28 -22.88
N GLU A 443 16.94 -6.53 -22.96
CA GLU A 443 18.28 -6.83 -23.48
C GLU A 443 18.45 -6.34 -24.92
N GLY A 444 19.54 -5.63 -25.18
CA GLY A 444 19.78 -5.05 -26.51
C GLY A 444 18.83 -3.91 -26.86
N GLY A 445 18.16 -3.30 -25.87
CA GLY A 445 17.22 -2.20 -26.04
C GLY A 445 17.78 -0.99 -26.81
N GLU A 446 19.11 -0.78 -26.79
CA GLU A 446 19.81 0.26 -27.56
C GLU A 446 19.66 0.10 -29.08
N ARG A 447 19.24 -1.09 -29.54
CA ARG A 447 18.99 -1.36 -30.97
C ARG A 447 17.65 -0.80 -31.45
N TYR A 448 16.75 -0.45 -30.54
CA TYR A 448 15.40 0.03 -30.86
C TYR A 448 15.31 1.56 -30.90
N GLY A 449 16.30 2.28 -30.34
CA GLY A 449 16.27 3.74 -30.30
C GLY A 449 17.42 4.32 -29.49
N THR A 450 17.43 5.65 -29.39
CA THR A 450 18.38 6.39 -28.55
C THR A 450 17.66 7.55 -27.87
N LEU A 451 18.20 8.05 -26.75
CA LEU A 451 17.60 9.18 -26.04
C LEU A 451 17.50 10.45 -26.91
N LYS A 452 18.52 10.73 -27.72
CA LYS A 452 18.48 11.83 -28.71
C LYS A 452 17.42 11.59 -29.79
N GLY A 453 17.28 10.34 -30.26
CA GLY A 453 16.26 9.97 -31.24
C GLY A 453 14.85 10.13 -30.68
N TRP A 454 14.61 9.68 -29.44
CA TRP A 454 13.35 9.89 -28.73
C TRP A 454 13.04 11.38 -28.59
N ALA A 455 13.99 12.19 -28.09
CA ALA A 455 13.77 13.63 -27.93
C ALA A 455 13.50 14.35 -29.26
N SER A 456 14.18 13.95 -30.35
CA SER A 456 13.94 14.52 -31.67
C SER A 456 12.55 14.21 -32.25
N ALA A 457 11.86 13.20 -31.72
CA ALA A 457 10.50 12.84 -32.12
C ALA A 457 9.41 13.59 -31.31
N GLN A 458 9.78 14.30 -30.23
CA GLN A 458 8.86 15.06 -29.40
C GLN A 458 8.67 16.49 -29.92
N SER A 459 8.07 16.63 -31.12
CA SER A 459 7.93 17.94 -31.78
C SER A 459 6.92 18.88 -31.11
N ASP A 460 5.97 18.33 -30.36
CA ASP A 460 4.80 19.05 -29.86
C ASP A 460 4.99 19.54 -28.41
N ILE A 461 6.10 19.14 -27.77
CA ILE A 461 6.45 19.48 -26.40
C ILE A 461 7.38 20.70 -26.38
N GLY A 462 7.09 21.67 -25.50
CA GLY A 462 7.95 22.83 -25.29
C GLY A 462 9.35 22.44 -24.79
N PRO A 463 10.39 23.23 -25.10
CA PRO A 463 11.78 22.88 -24.75
C PRO A 463 11.99 22.70 -23.24
N GLU A 464 11.27 23.45 -22.41
CA GLU A 464 11.33 23.34 -20.95
C GLU A 464 10.96 21.94 -20.45
N VAL A 465 9.78 21.45 -20.83
CA VAL A 465 9.27 20.12 -20.47
C VAL A 465 10.12 19.01 -21.10
N LEU A 466 10.54 19.18 -22.36
CA LEU A 466 11.39 18.21 -23.03
C LEU A 466 12.76 18.07 -22.34
N ASN A 467 13.36 19.19 -21.91
CA ASN A 467 14.65 19.18 -21.20
C ASN A 467 14.52 18.50 -19.82
N GLN A 468 13.42 18.73 -19.11
CA GLN A 468 13.08 18.03 -17.87
C GLN A 468 13.02 16.51 -18.07
N GLN A 469 12.20 16.07 -19.03
CA GLN A 469 12.01 14.66 -19.36
C GLN A 469 13.34 14.00 -19.79
N LEU A 470 14.17 14.72 -20.55
CA LEU A 470 15.51 14.27 -20.95
C LEU A 470 16.44 14.03 -19.75
N VAL A 471 16.48 14.97 -18.81
CA VAL A 471 17.30 14.84 -17.59
C VAL A 471 16.80 13.68 -16.74
N MET A 472 15.49 13.58 -16.53
CA MET A 472 14.88 12.50 -15.75
C MET A 472 15.16 11.12 -16.37
N LEU A 473 14.88 10.93 -17.67
CA LEU A 473 15.16 9.67 -18.37
C LEU A 473 16.65 9.33 -18.32
N ARG A 474 17.54 10.31 -18.52
CA ARG A 474 18.98 10.09 -18.46
C ARG A 474 19.45 9.69 -17.07
N SER A 475 18.87 10.27 -16.02
CA SER A 475 19.11 9.90 -14.61
C SER A 475 18.66 8.47 -14.33
N CYS A 476 17.44 8.11 -14.72
CA CYS A 476 16.90 6.76 -14.51
C CYS A 476 17.72 5.70 -15.25
N LEU A 477 18.08 5.95 -16.51
CA LEU A 477 18.94 5.04 -17.28
C LEU A 477 20.31 4.87 -16.60
N GLN A 478 20.93 5.96 -16.12
CA GLN A 478 22.20 5.84 -15.41
C GLN A 478 22.10 4.99 -14.15
N ALA A 479 21.05 5.24 -13.37
CA ALA A 479 20.80 4.56 -12.10
C ALA A 479 20.62 3.05 -12.28
N LEU A 480 20.02 2.63 -13.40
CA LEU A 480 19.86 1.23 -13.79
C LEU A 480 21.10 0.62 -14.47
N GLY A 481 22.20 1.37 -14.56
CA GLY A 481 23.44 0.94 -15.24
C GLY A 481 23.35 0.96 -16.77
N GLU A 482 22.32 1.59 -17.34
CA GLU A 482 22.11 1.67 -18.78
C GLU A 482 22.90 2.82 -19.40
N SER A 483 23.69 2.49 -20.43
CA SER A 483 24.44 3.51 -21.16
C SER A 483 23.50 4.33 -22.07
N ALA A 484 23.72 5.64 -22.11
CA ALA A 484 23.04 6.57 -23.01
C ALA A 484 24.08 7.45 -23.71
N ARG A 485 23.93 7.63 -25.03
CA ARG A 485 24.86 8.41 -25.86
C ARG A 485 24.83 9.92 -25.57
N LEU A 486 23.77 10.41 -24.94
CA LEU A 486 23.63 11.81 -24.56
C LEU A 486 24.46 12.08 -23.29
N SER A 487 25.39 13.04 -23.37
CA SER A 487 26.31 13.35 -22.28
C SER A 487 25.70 14.33 -21.28
N TRP A 488 26.16 14.27 -20.02
CA TRP A 488 25.76 15.25 -19.00
C TRP A 488 26.21 16.67 -19.33
N GLY A 489 27.33 16.85 -20.03
CA GLY A 489 27.77 18.17 -20.47
C GLY A 489 26.82 18.80 -21.50
N GLU A 490 26.26 17.99 -22.40
CA GLU A 490 25.21 18.45 -23.32
C GLU A 490 23.94 18.84 -22.56
N LEU A 491 23.47 18.00 -21.61
CA LEU A 491 22.29 18.32 -20.79
C LEU A 491 22.50 19.56 -19.92
N ALA A 492 23.67 19.72 -19.30
CA ALA A 492 23.98 20.87 -18.45
C ALA A 492 24.03 22.21 -19.20
N SER A 493 24.09 22.18 -20.53
CA SER A 493 24.02 23.39 -21.36
C SER A 493 22.59 23.84 -21.68
N LEU A 494 21.58 23.04 -21.30
CA LEU A 494 20.17 23.31 -21.54
C LEU A 494 19.57 24.14 -20.39
N GLU A 495 18.53 24.92 -20.71
CA GLU A 495 17.69 25.53 -19.69
C GLU A 495 16.74 24.47 -19.13
N ILE A 496 16.90 24.17 -17.83
CA ILE A 496 16.20 23.10 -17.14
C ILE A 496 15.48 23.70 -15.94
N VAL A 497 14.17 23.51 -15.90
CA VAL A 497 13.38 23.71 -14.68
C VAL A 497 13.38 22.39 -13.92
N THR A 498 13.66 22.37 -12.62
CA THR A 498 13.71 21.12 -11.85
C THR A 498 12.36 20.86 -11.20
N PRO A 499 11.77 19.65 -11.34
CA PRO A 499 10.57 19.29 -10.58
C PRO A 499 10.90 19.19 -9.09
N GLY A 500 9.94 19.61 -8.27
CA GLY A 500 10.01 19.59 -6.82
C GLY A 500 11.17 20.34 -6.16
N LEU A 501 11.20 20.24 -4.84
CA LEU A 501 12.32 20.72 -4.03
C LEU A 501 13.38 19.62 -3.93
N ALA A 502 14.65 19.99 -4.08
CA ALA A 502 15.73 19.08 -3.81
C ALA A 502 15.66 18.62 -2.33
N PRO A 503 15.74 17.31 -2.05
CA PRO A 503 15.78 16.83 -0.68
C PRO A 503 17.05 17.31 0.01
N SER A 504 17.06 17.25 1.35
CA SER A 504 18.25 17.64 2.10
C SER A 504 19.48 16.85 1.64
N ALA A 505 20.62 17.53 1.51
CA ALA A 505 21.87 16.86 1.17
C ALA A 505 22.23 15.74 2.17
N ALA A 506 21.84 15.91 3.44
CA ALA A 506 22.01 14.90 4.48
C ALA A 506 21.30 13.58 4.13
N LEU A 507 20.08 13.61 3.61
CA LEU A 507 19.35 12.41 3.18
C LEU A 507 20.03 11.71 2.00
N LEU A 508 20.50 12.47 1.00
CA LEU A 508 21.19 11.89 -0.15
C LEU A 508 22.54 11.26 0.23
N TYR A 509 23.30 11.90 1.11
CA TYR A 509 24.55 11.32 1.63
C TYR A 509 24.28 10.13 2.56
N ALA A 510 23.22 10.16 3.36
CA ALA A 510 22.81 9.00 4.16
C ALA A 510 22.43 7.81 3.27
N LEU A 511 21.70 8.05 2.17
CA LEU A 511 21.38 7.01 1.20
C LEU A 511 22.65 6.42 0.59
N LYS A 512 23.61 7.27 0.20
CA LYS A 512 24.88 6.82 -0.36
C LYS A 512 25.72 6.04 0.66
N ASP A 513 25.73 6.47 1.92
CA ASP A 513 26.40 5.77 2.99
C ASP A 513 25.77 4.39 3.26
N ALA A 514 24.44 4.31 3.24
CA ALA A 514 23.71 3.05 3.36
C ALA A 514 24.00 2.09 2.21
N GLN A 515 24.10 2.60 0.97
CA GLN A 515 24.56 1.81 -0.19
C GLN A 515 25.98 1.27 0.00
N ASN A 516 26.93 2.12 0.41
CA ASN A 516 28.33 1.70 0.60
C ASN A 516 28.49 0.69 1.74
N GLY A 517 27.56 0.70 2.72
CA GLY A 517 27.51 -0.23 3.83
C GLY A 517 26.62 -1.46 3.62
N ASP A 518 26.06 -1.66 2.42
CA ASP A 518 25.12 -2.74 2.09
C ASP A 518 23.91 -2.84 3.04
N ARG A 519 23.41 -1.69 3.54
CA ARG A 519 22.34 -1.60 4.54
C ARG A 519 20.95 -1.61 3.88
N LEU A 520 20.52 -2.79 3.43
CA LEU A 520 19.33 -3.00 2.60
C LEU A 520 18.05 -2.30 3.10
N ALA A 521 17.66 -2.50 4.36
CA ALA A 521 16.42 -1.90 4.88
C ALA A 521 16.52 -0.38 5.02
N GLU A 522 17.71 0.13 5.34
CA GLU A 522 17.98 1.56 5.45
C GLU A 522 17.96 2.24 4.08
N ILE A 523 18.46 1.56 3.03
CA ILE A 523 18.32 2.01 1.63
C ILE A 523 16.84 2.15 1.26
N VAL A 524 16.02 1.14 1.57
CA VAL A 524 14.57 1.19 1.31
C VAL A 524 13.93 2.35 2.07
N LEU A 525 14.23 2.48 3.36
CA LEU A 525 13.65 3.49 4.23
C LEU A 525 14.01 4.92 3.78
N LEU A 526 15.29 5.19 3.48
CA LEU A 526 15.74 6.48 2.96
C LEU A 526 15.14 6.77 1.59
N SER A 527 14.97 5.74 0.74
CA SER A 527 14.29 5.89 -0.55
C SER A 527 12.84 6.34 -0.38
N LEU A 528 12.10 5.75 0.57
CA LEU A 528 10.72 6.14 0.88
C LEU A 528 10.63 7.58 1.40
N ILE A 529 11.55 7.99 2.28
CA ILE A 529 11.60 9.36 2.81
C ILE A 529 11.93 10.37 1.70
N ILE A 530 12.85 10.02 0.79
CA ILE A 530 13.24 10.90 -0.33
C ILE A 530 12.11 11.06 -1.34
N LEU A 531 11.35 10.00 -1.64
CA LEU A 531 10.19 10.05 -2.53
C LEU A 531 9.01 10.83 -1.93
N GLY A 532 8.82 10.74 -0.60
CA GLY A 532 7.75 11.46 0.09
C GLY A 532 6.34 11.02 -0.30
N GLU A 533 5.35 11.86 0.05
CA GLU A 533 3.93 11.61 -0.25
C GLU A 533 3.61 11.75 -1.74
N GLU A 534 4.23 12.72 -2.40
CA GLU A 534 4.01 13.06 -3.82
C GLU A 534 4.65 12.06 -4.79
N GLY A 535 5.62 11.26 -4.33
CA GLY A 535 6.24 10.21 -5.12
C GLY A 535 7.15 10.74 -6.23
N PRO A 536 7.39 9.95 -7.29
CA PRO A 536 8.43 10.27 -8.27
C PRO A 536 8.11 11.44 -9.20
N ASP A 537 6.85 11.88 -9.29
CA ASP A 537 6.44 13.01 -10.15
C ASP A 537 7.03 14.34 -9.68
N ASP A 538 6.93 14.62 -8.38
CA ASP A 538 7.48 15.82 -7.75
C ASP A 538 8.88 15.59 -7.17
N THR A 539 9.53 14.46 -7.46
CA THR A 539 10.88 14.20 -6.96
C THR A 539 11.94 14.81 -7.88
N HIS A 540 12.83 15.63 -7.33
CA HIS A 540 13.99 16.17 -8.05
C HIS A 540 14.79 15.06 -8.76
N SER A 541 15.10 15.23 -10.06
CA SER A 541 15.62 14.14 -10.91
C SER A 541 16.93 13.49 -10.42
N LEU A 542 17.80 14.23 -9.73
CA LEU A 542 18.99 13.67 -9.09
C LEU A 542 18.64 12.75 -7.91
N ALA A 543 17.65 13.14 -7.11
CA ALA A 543 17.18 12.35 -5.98
C ALA A 543 16.50 11.07 -6.46
N LEU A 544 15.62 11.18 -7.47
CA LEU A 544 15.01 10.03 -8.12
C LEU A 544 16.06 9.05 -8.67
N GLY A 545 17.06 9.56 -9.40
CA GLY A 545 18.17 8.74 -9.89
C GLY A 545 18.95 8.05 -8.76
N SER A 546 19.21 8.76 -7.66
CA SER A 546 19.91 8.20 -6.50
C SER A 546 19.09 7.09 -5.82
N VAL A 547 17.78 7.27 -5.69
CA VAL A 547 16.86 6.27 -5.14
C VAL A 547 16.82 5.02 -6.02
N ILE A 548 16.65 5.18 -7.34
CA ILE A 548 16.63 4.06 -8.29
C ILE A 548 17.97 3.31 -8.24
N GLU A 549 19.10 4.02 -8.22
CA GLU A 549 20.44 3.40 -8.13
C GLU A 549 20.58 2.60 -6.84
N ALA A 550 20.10 3.16 -5.71
CA ALA A 550 20.16 2.53 -4.41
C ALA A 550 19.34 1.24 -4.34
N LEU A 551 18.07 1.29 -4.74
CA LEU A 551 17.21 0.11 -4.81
C LEU A 551 17.79 -0.96 -5.76
N TYR A 552 18.27 -0.55 -6.94
CA TYR A 552 18.86 -1.46 -7.91
C TYR A 552 20.11 -2.16 -7.37
N SER A 553 21.01 -1.41 -6.75
CA SER A 553 22.24 -1.94 -6.13
C SER A 553 21.97 -2.86 -4.93
N ALA A 554 20.87 -2.63 -4.20
CA ALA A 554 20.44 -3.45 -3.07
C ALA A 554 19.73 -4.77 -3.47
N GLY A 555 19.65 -5.08 -4.77
CA GLY A 555 18.98 -6.29 -5.27
C GLY A 555 17.46 -6.17 -5.45
N LEU A 556 16.89 -4.96 -5.29
CA LEU A 556 15.48 -4.64 -5.55
C LEU A 556 15.32 -4.12 -6.99
N GLN A 557 15.79 -4.92 -7.95
CA GLN A 557 15.89 -4.51 -9.35
C GLN A 557 14.51 -4.31 -9.99
N ASP A 558 13.55 -5.18 -9.66
CA ASP A 558 12.18 -5.08 -10.20
C ASP A 558 11.49 -3.81 -9.70
N GLU A 559 11.64 -3.48 -8.41
CA GLU A 559 11.09 -2.26 -7.81
C GLU A 559 11.77 -1.00 -8.37
N ALA A 560 13.10 -1.02 -8.53
CA ALA A 560 13.83 0.10 -9.13
C ALA A 560 13.39 0.39 -10.57
N ARG A 561 13.15 -0.67 -11.37
CA ARG A 561 12.65 -0.55 -12.76
C ARG A 561 11.19 -0.10 -12.79
N ALA A 562 10.35 -0.65 -11.92
CA ALA A 562 8.95 -0.25 -11.81
C ALA A 562 8.83 1.23 -11.43
N LEU A 563 9.64 1.72 -10.48
CA LEU A 563 9.67 3.12 -10.08
C LEU A 563 10.13 4.04 -11.23
N ALA A 564 11.15 3.63 -11.99
CA ALA A 564 11.61 4.39 -13.16
C ALA A 564 10.53 4.49 -14.25
N VAL A 565 9.77 3.40 -14.47
CA VAL A 565 8.65 3.38 -15.42
C VAL A 565 7.48 4.23 -14.91
N GLU A 566 7.15 4.16 -13.62
CA GLU A 566 6.11 5.00 -12.99
C GLU A 566 6.45 6.49 -13.12
N ALA A 567 7.69 6.88 -12.83
CA ALA A 567 8.19 8.25 -13.03
C ALA A 567 8.06 8.72 -14.49
N THR A 568 8.34 7.82 -15.44
CA THR A 568 8.23 8.12 -16.88
C THR A 568 6.79 8.47 -17.26
N VAL A 569 5.81 7.68 -16.82
CA VAL A 569 4.39 7.96 -17.08
C VAL A 569 3.96 9.29 -16.47
N LEU A 570 4.30 9.51 -15.20
CA LEU A 570 3.87 10.69 -14.45
C LEU A 570 4.45 11.98 -15.06
N SER A 571 5.67 11.92 -15.58
CA SER A 571 6.28 13.04 -16.33
C SER A 571 5.67 13.32 -17.72
N GLY A 572 4.61 12.62 -18.10
CA GLY A 572 3.90 12.80 -19.37
C GLY A 572 4.59 12.18 -20.59
N ILE A 573 5.43 11.16 -20.40
CA ILE A 573 6.13 10.43 -21.50
C ILE A 573 5.31 9.23 -21.97
#